data_AF-A0ABD1AFP0-F1
#
_entry.id   AF-A0ABD1AFP0-F1
#
_cell.length_a   1.000
_cell.length_b   1.000
_cell.length_c   1.000
_cell.angle_alpha   90.00
_cell.angle_beta   90.00
_cell.angle_gamma   90.00
#
_symmetry.space_group_name_H-M   'P 1'
#
loop_
_entity.id
_entity.type
_entity.pdbx_description
1 polymer ?
#
loop_
_entity_poly.entity_id
_entity_poly.type
_entity_poly.pdbx_seq_one_letter_code
_entity_poly.pdbx_strand_id
1 'polypeptide(L)'
;MFSFNNTLKTLKLKHSALLDLPSPVCMKSLRTLHLDCVDFKDNQSIRNLIYGFPNLENLVIDRGYPNVVLNFVIVVPFLKTLSIKDYSGLEDGGYVINTPLKYLKIKGLEGFEICLIENAPELVEANIRNVFGIVNEKIM
;
A
#
# COMPACT_ATOMS: atom_id res chain seq x y z
N MET A 1 -17.96 -1.53 -12.26
CA MET A 1 -18.16 -2.78 -11.49
C MET A 1 -17.03 -3.75 -11.80
N PHE A 2 -16.13 -4.00 -10.86
CA PHE A 2 -15.13 -5.07 -11.00
C PHE A 2 -15.87 -6.41 -10.87
N SER A 3 -15.94 -7.18 -11.97
CA SER A 3 -16.55 -8.52 -11.98
C SER A 3 -15.81 -9.45 -11.01
N PHE A 4 -16.54 -10.38 -10.38
CA PHE A 4 -16.03 -11.38 -9.41
C PHE A 4 -15.10 -12.38 -10.11
N ASN A 5 -13.91 -11.94 -10.47
CA ASN A 5 -12.91 -12.78 -11.10
C ASN A 5 -12.21 -13.62 -10.02
N ASN A 6 -12.63 -14.89 -9.93
CA ASN A 6 -12.08 -15.85 -8.98
C ASN A 6 -10.84 -16.60 -9.50
N THR A 7 -10.28 -16.24 -10.66
CA THR A 7 -9.07 -16.86 -11.21
C THR A 7 -7.89 -15.90 -11.31
N LEU A 8 -8.14 -14.59 -11.34
CA LEU A 8 -7.11 -13.57 -11.46
C LEU A 8 -6.13 -13.63 -10.28
N LYS A 9 -4.86 -13.89 -10.59
CA LYS A 9 -3.76 -13.95 -9.61
C LYS A 9 -2.98 -12.65 -9.47
N THR A 10 -2.90 -11.87 -10.55
CA THR A 10 -2.14 -10.63 -10.59
C THR A 10 -2.97 -9.51 -11.19
N LEU A 11 -3.02 -8.37 -10.50
CA LEU A 11 -3.64 -7.15 -10.98
C LEU A 11 -2.57 -6.05 -10.99
N LYS A 12 -2.38 -5.42 -12.14
CA LYS A 12 -1.49 -4.26 -12.30
C LYS A 12 -2.32 -3.09 -12.81
N LEU A 13 -2.35 -2.03 -12.03
CA LEU A 13 -3.00 -0.77 -12.40
C LEU A 13 -1.91 0.28 -12.55
N LYS A 14 -1.91 0.99 -13.68
CA LYS A 14 -0.89 1.96 -14.04
C LYS A 14 -1.52 3.23 -14.59
N HIS A 15 -0.92 4.38 -14.30
CA HIS A 15 -1.09 5.69 -14.97
C HIS A 15 -2.51 6.04 -15.45
N SER A 16 -3.22 6.91 -14.71
CA SER A 16 -4.55 7.47 -15.04
C SER A 16 -5.76 6.60 -14.70
N ALA A 17 -5.64 5.75 -13.68
CA ALA A 17 -6.80 5.18 -13.00
C ALA A 17 -7.10 5.99 -11.73
N LEU A 18 -8.23 6.70 -11.70
CA LEU A 18 -8.81 7.17 -10.44
C LEU A 18 -9.65 6.04 -9.87
N LEU A 19 -9.22 5.50 -8.74
CA LEU A 19 -9.97 4.50 -8.00
C LEU A 19 -10.94 5.18 -7.03
N ASP A 20 -12.22 5.18 -7.42
CA ASP A 20 -13.36 5.46 -6.55
C ASP A 20 -14.04 4.12 -6.21
N LEU A 21 -13.76 3.61 -5.01
CA LEU A 21 -14.26 2.32 -4.54
C LEU A 21 -15.18 2.57 -3.35
N PRO A 22 -16.50 2.71 -3.56
CA PRO A 22 -17.45 2.95 -2.46
C PRO A 22 -17.64 1.72 -1.57
N SER A 23 -17.32 0.52 -2.06
CA SER A 23 -17.38 -0.73 -1.30
C SER A 23 -16.20 -1.65 -1.64
N PRO A 24 -15.87 -2.62 -0.75
CA PRO A 24 -14.80 -3.57 -1.01
C PRO A 24 -15.08 -4.43 -2.26
N VAL A 25 -14.07 -4.59 -3.10
CA VAL A 25 -14.08 -5.63 -4.14
C VAL A 25 -13.85 -6.99 -3.48
N CYS A 26 -14.14 -8.12 -4.14
CA CYS A 26 -13.81 -9.43 -3.57
C CYS A 26 -13.11 -10.29 -4.61
N MET A 27 -11.77 -10.29 -4.59
CA MET A 27 -10.94 -11.08 -5.49
C MET A 27 -10.06 -12.05 -4.69
N LYS A 28 -10.68 -13.13 -4.20
CA LYS A 28 -10.03 -14.12 -3.31
C LYS A 28 -8.83 -14.82 -3.94
N SER A 29 -8.76 -14.89 -5.27
CA SER A 29 -7.63 -15.51 -5.98
C SER A 29 -6.45 -14.59 -6.16
N LEU A 30 -6.60 -13.28 -5.96
CA LEU A 30 -5.50 -12.34 -6.17
C LEU A 30 -4.37 -12.64 -5.18
N ARG A 31 -3.14 -12.59 -5.69
CA ARG A 31 -1.88 -12.80 -4.96
C ARG A 31 -0.93 -11.64 -5.11
N THR A 32 -0.98 -10.94 -6.25
CA THR A 32 -0.11 -9.81 -6.54
C THR A 32 -0.93 -8.61 -6.98
N LEU A 33 -0.71 -7.48 -6.29
CA LEU A 33 -1.26 -6.18 -6.64
C LEU A 33 -0.12 -5.20 -6.89
N HIS A 34 -0.14 -4.55 -8.04
CA HIS A 34 0.81 -3.50 -8.39
C HIS A 34 0.02 -2.24 -8.74
N LEU A 35 0.26 -1.19 -7.98
CA LEU A 35 -0.28 0.14 -8.17
C LEU A 35 0.87 1.07 -8.57
N ASP A 36 0.82 1.62 -9.77
CA ASP A 36 1.88 2.45 -10.35
C ASP A 36 1.29 3.77 -10.84
N CYS A 37 1.53 4.86 -10.11
CA CYS A 37 0.96 6.18 -10.37
C CYS A 37 -0.58 6.11 -10.52
N VAL A 38 -1.23 5.48 -9.54
CA VAL A 38 -2.69 5.33 -9.45
C VAL A 38 -3.23 6.30 -8.42
N ASP A 39 -4.25 7.06 -8.81
CA ASP A 39 -4.92 8.01 -7.92
C ASP A 39 -6.08 7.34 -7.18
N PHE A 40 -6.33 7.82 -5.97
CA PHE A 40 -7.48 7.40 -5.17
C PHE A 40 -8.30 8.63 -4.84
N LYS A 41 -9.62 8.44 -4.80
CA LYS A 41 -10.53 9.51 -4.40
C LYS A 41 -10.30 9.94 -2.95
N ASP A 42 -10.10 8.96 -2.07
CA ASP A 42 -10.00 9.16 -0.63
C ASP A 42 -9.37 7.93 0.08
N ASN A 43 -9.17 8.07 1.39
CA ASN A 43 -8.71 6.98 2.27
C ASN A 43 -9.65 5.77 2.23
N GLN A 44 -10.96 6.00 2.06
CA GLN A 44 -11.96 4.92 2.01
C GLN A 44 -11.76 4.03 0.79
N SER A 45 -11.38 4.61 -0.35
CA SER A 45 -11.11 3.88 -1.59
C SER A 45 -9.91 2.96 -1.47
N ILE A 46 -8.82 3.40 -0.82
CA ILE A 46 -7.67 2.54 -0.51
C ILE A 46 -8.08 1.40 0.43
N ARG A 47 -8.81 1.73 1.50
CA ARG A 47 -9.26 0.75 2.49
C ARG A 47 -10.11 -0.34 1.84
N ASN A 48 -11.05 0.06 0.98
CA ASN A 48 -11.91 -0.86 0.24
C ASN A 48 -11.13 -1.71 -0.79
N LEU A 49 -10.08 -1.15 -1.39
CA LEU A 49 -9.17 -1.90 -2.27
C LEU A 49 -8.43 -3.00 -1.49
N ILE A 50 -7.76 -2.64 -0.40
CA ILE A 50 -6.92 -3.56 0.40
C ILE A 50 -7.76 -4.67 1.02
N TYR A 51 -8.90 -4.34 1.65
CA TYR A 51 -9.79 -5.35 2.22
C TYR A 51 -10.36 -6.32 1.18
N GLY A 52 -10.40 -5.92 -0.08
CA GLY A 52 -10.93 -6.76 -1.13
C GLY A 52 -10.05 -7.93 -1.56
N PHE A 53 -8.81 -7.99 -1.05
CA PHE A 53 -7.79 -8.98 -1.43
C PHE A 53 -7.32 -9.78 -0.22
N PRO A 54 -8.17 -10.66 0.35
CA PRO A 54 -7.88 -11.34 1.61
C PRO A 54 -6.67 -12.28 1.56
N ASN A 55 -6.24 -12.71 0.37
CA ASN A 55 -5.13 -13.65 0.17
C ASN A 55 -3.94 -13.00 -0.55
N LEU A 56 -3.82 -11.67 -0.51
CA LEU A 56 -2.74 -10.96 -1.19
C LEU A 56 -1.38 -11.30 -0.55
N GLU A 57 -0.41 -11.67 -1.37
CA GLU A 57 0.93 -12.06 -0.95
C GLU A 57 1.98 -10.99 -1.31
N ASN A 58 1.77 -10.25 -2.41
CA ASN A 58 2.70 -9.24 -2.90
C ASN A 58 1.98 -7.92 -3.19
N LEU A 59 2.44 -6.84 -2.58
CA LEU A 59 1.93 -5.49 -2.77
C LEU A 59 3.05 -4.55 -3.21
N VAL A 60 2.85 -3.89 -4.35
CA VAL A 60 3.72 -2.83 -4.85
C VAL A 60 2.90 -1.55 -5.00
N ILE A 61 3.38 -0.49 -4.38
CA ILE A 61 2.81 0.86 -4.42
C ILE A 61 3.91 1.79 -4.93
N ASP A 62 3.70 2.39 -6.10
CA ASP A 62 4.43 3.57 -6.57
C ASP A 62 3.41 4.70 -6.70
N ARG A 63 3.54 5.73 -5.88
CA ARG A 63 2.57 6.83 -5.82
C ARG A 63 2.75 7.85 -6.93
N GLY A 64 3.92 7.90 -7.58
CA GLY A 64 4.22 8.95 -8.55
C GLY A 64 4.13 10.35 -7.94
N TYR A 65 3.27 11.19 -8.53
CA TYR A 65 2.98 12.56 -8.10
C TYR A 65 1.48 12.69 -7.77
N PRO A 66 1.02 12.15 -6.64
CA PRO A 66 -0.39 12.17 -6.27
C PRO A 66 -0.83 13.60 -5.89
N ASN A 67 -2.11 13.89 -6.07
CA ASN A 67 -2.71 15.19 -5.70
C ASN A 67 -3.48 15.15 -4.37
N VAL A 68 -3.52 13.99 -3.71
CA VAL A 68 -4.35 13.75 -2.52
C VAL A 68 -3.49 13.18 -1.40
N VAL A 69 -3.62 13.79 -0.21
CA VAL A 69 -3.07 13.29 1.05
C VAL A 69 -3.81 12.01 1.43
N LEU A 70 -3.08 10.91 1.62
CA LEU A 70 -3.68 9.60 1.88
C LEU A 70 -2.97 8.89 3.03
N ASN A 71 -3.77 8.17 3.83
CA ASN A 71 -3.33 7.32 4.92
C ASN A 71 -3.48 5.85 4.53
N PHE A 72 -2.35 5.17 4.34
CA PHE A 72 -2.29 3.76 3.98
C PHE A 72 -2.26 2.90 5.23
N VAL A 73 -3.38 2.25 5.54
CA VAL A 73 -3.46 1.23 6.59
C VAL A 73 -3.39 -0.16 5.95
N ILE A 74 -2.23 -0.79 6.03
CA ILE A 74 -1.92 -2.08 5.38
C ILE A 74 -2.04 -3.19 6.40
N VAL A 75 -3.23 -3.80 6.46
CA VAL A 75 -3.55 -4.96 7.30
C VAL A 75 -3.96 -6.12 6.40
N VAL A 76 -2.99 -6.94 6.03
CA VAL A 76 -3.18 -8.06 5.09
C VAL A 76 -2.50 -9.30 5.67
N PRO A 77 -3.25 -10.30 6.18
CA PRO A 77 -2.67 -11.40 6.96
C PRO A 77 -1.63 -12.27 6.23
N PHE A 78 -1.72 -12.37 4.91
CA PHE A 78 -0.85 -13.25 4.10
C PHE A 78 0.20 -12.48 3.30
N LEU A 79 0.37 -11.18 3.55
CA LEU A 79 1.31 -10.37 2.79
C LEU A 79 2.75 -10.76 3.14
N LYS A 80 3.52 -11.13 2.12
CA LYS A 80 4.92 -11.55 2.24
C LYS A 80 5.88 -10.46 1.78
N THR A 81 5.52 -9.69 0.75
CA THR A 81 6.37 -8.63 0.20
C THR A 81 5.60 -7.33 0.09
N LEU A 82 6.20 -6.24 0.57
CA LEU A 82 5.69 -4.88 0.43
C LEU A 82 6.79 -4.00 -0.14
N SER A 83 6.49 -3.33 -1.26
CA SER A 83 7.34 -2.31 -1.84
C SER A 83 6.58 -0.99 -1.95
N ILE A 84 7.08 0.05 -1.28
CA ILE A 84 6.53 1.40 -1.32
C ILE A 84 7.56 2.32 -1.97
N LYS A 85 7.10 3.10 -2.95
CA LYS A 85 7.81 4.22 -3.52
C LYS A 85 6.91 5.45 -3.51
N ASP A 86 7.29 6.45 -2.72
CA ASP A 86 6.47 7.65 -2.55
C ASP A 86 7.37 8.85 -2.30
N TYR A 87 7.32 9.82 -3.22
CA TYR A 87 8.06 11.09 -3.15
C TYR A 87 7.09 12.27 -3.14
N SER A 88 5.83 12.03 -2.76
CA SER A 88 4.79 13.05 -2.87
C SER A 88 5.01 14.23 -1.94
N GLY A 89 5.69 14.04 -0.80
CA GLY A 89 5.96 15.10 0.17
C GLY A 89 4.69 15.74 0.71
N LEU A 90 3.56 15.04 0.60
CA LEU A 90 2.27 15.54 1.04
C LEU A 90 2.20 15.38 2.56
N GLU A 91 2.49 16.49 3.25
CA GLU A 91 2.34 16.67 4.69
C GLU A 91 0.92 16.19 5.11
N ASP A 92 0.80 15.57 6.29
CA ASP A 92 -0.43 14.92 6.84
C ASP A 92 -0.78 13.51 6.30
N GLY A 93 0.00 12.98 5.34
CA GLY A 93 -0.16 11.61 4.87
C GLY A 93 0.64 10.60 5.71
N GLY A 94 0.44 9.31 5.44
CA GLY A 94 1.32 8.31 6.04
C GLY A 94 0.96 6.86 5.82
N TYR A 95 1.74 5.99 6.48
CA TYR A 95 1.71 4.54 6.34
C TYR A 95 1.66 3.87 7.72
N VAL A 96 0.72 2.95 7.90
CA VAL A 96 0.65 2.03 9.04
C VAL A 96 0.66 0.61 8.50
N ILE A 97 1.73 -0.13 8.79
CA ILE A 97 2.00 -1.47 8.30
C ILE A 97 1.86 -2.44 9.47
N ASN A 98 0.83 -3.29 9.44
CA ASN A 98 0.52 -4.26 10.48
C ASN A 98 0.19 -5.60 9.82
N THR A 99 1.25 -6.35 9.47
CA THR A 99 1.18 -7.56 8.65
C THR A 99 2.47 -8.37 8.79
N PRO A 100 2.42 -9.71 8.88
CA PRO A 100 3.59 -10.58 9.07
C PRO A 100 4.45 -10.68 7.79
N LEU A 101 5.06 -9.56 7.39
CA LEU A 101 5.83 -9.41 6.17
C LEU A 101 7.19 -10.09 6.28
N LYS A 102 7.73 -10.59 5.15
CA LYS A 102 9.10 -11.13 5.05
C LYS A 102 10.08 -10.18 4.37
N TYR A 103 9.63 -9.41 3.38
CA TYR A 103 10.50 -8.54 2.58
C TYR A 103 9.89 -7.15 2.44
N LEU A 104 10.54 -6.16 3.04
CA LEU A 104 10.11 -4.76 2.99
C LEU A 104 11.06 -3.95 2.11
N LYS A 105 10.50 -3.14 1.22
CA LYS A 105 11.23 -2.12 0.50
C LYS A 105 10.51 -0.78 0.59
N ILE A 106 11.19 0.23 1.08
CA ILE A 106 10.70 1.61 1.14
C ILE A 106 11.71 2.50 0.43
N LYS A 107 11.22 3.29 -0.53
CA LYS A 107 12.05 4.24 -1.27
C LYS A 107 11.37 5.59 -1.40
N GLY A 108 11.91 6.61 -0.77
CA GLY A 108 11.17 7.86 -0.53
C GLY A 108 10.45 7.79 0.81
N LEU A 109 9.54 8.73 1.05
CA LEU A 109 8.96 9.17 2.34
C LEU A 109 9.68 10.37 2.96
N GLU A 110 9.41 11.55 2.40
CA GLU A 110 9.86 12.85 2.91
C GLU A 110 8.67 13.62 3.49
N GLY A 111 8.78 14.13 4.73
CA GLY A 111 7.79 15.07 5.30
C GLY A 111 6.43 14.47 5.68
N PHE A 112 6.33 13.14 5.82
CA PHE A 112 5.06 12.49 6.18
C PHE A 112 4.73 12.65 7.66
N GLU A 113 3.44 12.67 8.00
CA GLU A 113 3.02 12.70 9.41
C GLU A 113 3.37 11.40 10.12
N ILE A 114 3.18 10.26 9.45
CA ILE A 114 3.28 8.96 10.11
C ILE A 114 3.86 7.86 9.22
N CYS A 115 4.76 7.06 9.80
CA CYS A 115 5.22 5.80 9.23
C CYS A 115 5.47 4.79 10.35
N LEU A 116 4.49 3.91 10.60
CA LEU A 116 4.55 2.89 11.64
C LEU A 116 4.63 1.49 11.03
N ILE A 117 5.64 0.72 11.43
CA ILE A 117 5.70 -0.72 11.23
C ILE A 117 5.38 -1.36 12.58
N GLU A 118 4.12 -1.72 12.79
CA GLU A 118 3.64 -2.17 14.10
C GLU A 118 3.95 -3.64 14.37
N ASN A 119 3.81 -4.47 13.35
CA ASN A 119 3.81 -5.92 13.50
C ASN A 119 4.39 -6.56 12.23
N ALA A 120 5.68 -6.90 12.27
CA ALA A 120 6.39 -7.61 11.21
C ALA A 120 7.39 -8.64 11.80
N PRO A 121 6.92 -9.61 12.61
CA PRO A 121 7.80 -10.55 13.33
C PRO A 121 8.55 -11.52 12.41
N GLU A 122 8.07 -11.71 11.17
CA GLU A 122 8.67 -12.60 10.18
C GLU A 122 9.64 -11.87 9.23
N LEU A 123 9.97 -10.60 9.48
CA LEU A 123 10.76 -9.80 8.56
C LEU A 123 12.19 -10.36 8.43
N VAL A 124 12.55 -10.73 7.21
CA VAL A 124 13.87 -11.29 6.86
C VAL A 124 14.78 -10.20 6.30
N GLU A 125 14.25 -9.33 5.44
CA GLU A 125 15.02 -8.27 4.79
C GLU A 125 14.20 -6.98 4.70
N ALA A 126 14.86 -5.86 5.02
CA ALA A 126 14.33 -4.51 4.83
C ALA A 126 15.33 -3.66 4.05
N ASN A 127 14.87 -3.02 2.97
CA ASN A 127 15.65 -2.05 2.20
C ASN A 127 14.94 -0.69 2.22
N ILE A 128 15.40 0.19 3.09
CA ILE A 128 14.80 1.50 3.36
C ILE A 128 15.79 2.57 2.91
N ARG A 129 15.36 3.47 2.03
CA ARG A 129 16.22 4.55 1.50
C ARG A 129 15.42 5.83 1.27
N ASN A 130 16.06 6.97 1.49
CA ASN A 130 15.49 8.30 1.30
C ASN A 130 14.21 8.52 2.13
N VAL A 131 14.25 8.10 3.39
CA VAL A 131 13.19 8.33 4.39
C VAL A 131 13.71 9.38 5.37
N PHE A 132 13.02 10.51 5.51
CA PHE A 132 13.39 11.57 6.46
C PHE A 132 12.23 12.54 6.73
N GLY A 133 12.29 13.24 7.87
CA GLY A 133 11.29 14.26 8.22
C GLY A 133 9.92 13.70 8.56
N ILE A 134 9.85 12.46 9.06
CA ILE A 134 8.59 11.85 9.51
C ILE A 134 8.31 12.29 10.94
N VAL A 135 7.10 12.81 11.19
CA VAL A 135 6.74 13.34 12.52
C VAL A 135 6.61 12.21 13.55
N ASN A 136 5.86 11.16 13.20
CA ASN A 136 5.61 9.99 14.04
C ASN A 136 6.11 8.73 13.33
N GLU A 137 7.35 8.35 13.59
CA GLU A 137 7.94 7.15 13.02
C GLU A 137 8.15 6.04 14.05
N LYS A 138 7.90 4.81 13.59
CA LYS A 138 8.33 3.58 14.25
C LYS A 138 8.78 2.63 13.15
N ILE A 139 10.02 2.82 12.73
CA ILE A 139 10.65 2.02 11.69
C ILE A 139 11.55 1.01 12.40
N MET A 140 10.91 -0.05 12.91
CA MET A 140 11.49 -1.16 13.69
C MET A 140 11.84 -0.83 15.14
#